data_AF-A0A8C9A8G7-F1
#
_entry.id   AF-A0A8C9A8G7-F1
#
_cell.length_a   1.000
_cell.length_b   1.000
_cell.length_c   1.000
_cell.angle_alpha   90.00
_cell.angle_beta   90.00
_cell.angle_gamma   90.00
#
_symmetry.space_group_name_H-M   'P 1'
#
loop_
_entity.id
_entity.type
_entity.pdbx_description
1 polymer ?
#
loop_
_entity_poly.entity_id
_entity_poly.type
_entity_poly.pdbx_seq_one_letter_code
_entity_poly.pdbx_strand_id
1 'polypeptide(L)'
;MAYGLPKKNKVLRGSCYTVQEPWDLALLTKTLYTKLANIKLPFVGEITFGGPVKLTTCKTIKDGLLPSAEAIRLEREYELKHLNKLKCEENRSEELQLFLRDRQAGLRRPLPP
;
A
#
# COMPACT_ATOMS: atom_id res chain seq x y z
N MET A 1 -25.34 -24.58 -9.04
CA MET A 1 -25.30 -23.40 -8.14
C MET A 1 -25.07 -23.90 -6.73
N ALA A 2 -23.82 -23.95 -6.27
CA ALA A 2 -23.52 -24.33 -4.90
C ALA A 2 -23.67 -23.09 -4.02
N TYR A 3 -24.66 -23.09 -3.13
CA TYR A 3 -24.84 -22.05 -2.12
C TYR A 3 -23.57 -21.98 -1.28
N GLY A 4 -22.85 -20.86 -1.40
CA GLY A 4 -21.60 -20.63 -0.68
C GLY A 4 -21.86 -20.64 0.83
N LEU A 5 -21.13 -21.52 1.53
CA LEU A 5 -21.08 -21.56 2.99
C LEU A 5 -20.82 -20.15 3.56
N PRO A 6 -21.53 -19.72 4.62
CA PRO A 6 -21.28 -18.43 5.24
C PRO A 6 -19.87 -18.42 5.83
N LYS A 7 -18.97 -17.65 5.20
CA LYS A 7 -17.62 -17.40 5.72
C LYS A 7 -17.76 -16.71 7.08
N LYS A 8 -17.28 -17.36 8.14
CA LYS A 8 -17.21 -16.79 9.49
C LYS A 8 -16.22 -15.62 9.49
N ASN A 9 -16.70 -14.42 9.21
CA ASN A 9 -15.89 -13.22 9.23
C ASN A 9 -15.77 -12.73 10.69
N LYS A 10 -14.58 -12.84 11.27
CA LYS A 10 -14.27 -12.19 12.55
C LYS A 10 -14.12 -10.69 12.30
N VAL A 11 -15.14 -9.91 12.65
CA VAL A 11 -15.17 -8.45 12.39
C VAL A 11 -14.15 -7.70 13.23
N LEU A 12 -13.83 -8.19 14.43
CA LEU A 12 -12.83 -7.60 15.32
C LEU A 12 -11.69 -8.59 15.54
N ARG A 13 -10.50 -8.25 15.00
CA ARG A 13 -9.27 -9.04 15.13
C ARG A 13 -8.91 -9.12 16.62
N GLY A 14 -9.16 -10.27 17.24
CA GLY A 14 -8.90 -10.54 18.67
C GLY A 14 -10.15 -10.68 19.55
N SER A 15 -11.37 -10.52 19.02
CA SER A 15 -12.60 -10.73 19.79
C SER A 15 -13.08 -12.19 19.78
N CYS A 16 -13.81 -12.58 20.83
CA CYS A 16 -14.47 -13.90 20.95
C CYS A 16 -15.82 -13.99 20.23
N TYR A 17 -16.28 -12.93 19.56
CA TYR A 17 -17.60 -12.89 18.91
C TYR A 17 -17.49 -13.32 17.44
N THR A 18 -18.30 -14.30 17.05
CA THR A 18 -18.44 -14.73 15.65
C THR A 18 -19.75 -14.20 15.09
N VAL A 19 -19.67 -13.38 14.05
CA VAL A 19 -20.83 -12.83 13.33
C VAL A 19 -21.13 -13.77 12.17
N GLN A 20 -22.33 -14.35 12.13
CA GLN A 20 -22.77 -15.20 11.01
C GLN A 20 -23.64 -14.42 10.04
N GLU A 21 -24.50 -13.54 10.55
CA GLU A 21 -25.46 -12.80 9.73
C GLU A 21 -25.34 -11.28 9.96
N PRO A 22 -25.75 -10.44 8.99
CA PRO A 22 -25.57 -8.99 9.09
C PRO A 22 -26.27 -8.33 10.30
N TRP A 23 -27.37 -8.90 10.79
CA TRP A 23 -28.09 -8.41 11.97
C TRP A 23 -27.36 -8.70 13.28
N ASP A 24 -26.53 -9.75 13.34
CA ASP A 24 -25.68 -10.02 14.51
C ASP A 24 -24.71 -8.87 14.75
N LEU A 25 -24.21 -8.27 13.66
CA LEU A 25 -23.34 -7.10 13.74
C LEU A 25 -24.08 -5.90 14.34
N ALA A 26 -25.29 -5.62 13.86
CA ALA A 26 -26.11 -4.53 14.40
C ALA A 26 -26.41 -4.72 15.89
N LEU A 27 -26.69 -5.96 16.31
CA LEU A 27 -26.89 -6.30 17.72
C LEU A 27 -25.62 -6.10 18.55
N LEU A 28 -24.47 -6.58 18.05
CA LEU A 28 -23.18 -6.39 18.71
C LEU A 28 -22.83 -4.92 18.86
N THR A 29 -23.01 -4.13 17.80
CA THR A 29 -22.80 -2.68 17.84
C THR A 29 -23.71 -2.01 18.87
N LYS A 30 -25.00 -2.38 18.92
CA LYS A 30 -25.94 -1.87 19.93
C LYS A 30 -25.48 -2.22 21.35
N THR A 31 -25.07 -3.47 21.59
CA THR A 31 -24.58 -3.90 22.90
C THR A 31 -23.25 -3.24 23.29
N LEU A 32 -22.38 -2.96 22.32
CA LEU A 32 -21.14 -2.24 22.55
C LEU A 32 -21.44 -0.80 22.98
N TYR A 33 -22.32 -0.10 22.27
CA TYR A 33 -22.71 1.28 22.61
C TYR A 33 -23.38 1.37 23.98
N THR A 34 -24.28 0.45 24.34
CA THR A 34 -24.91 0.45 25.67
C THR A 34 -23.89 0.15 26.76
N LYS A 35 -22.97 -0.79 26.54
CA LYS A 35 -21.88 -1.06 27.49
C LYS A 35 -20.95 0.14 27.63
N LEU A 36 -20.55 0.79 26.54
CA LEU A 36 -19.73 2.00 26.57
C LEU A 36 -20.42 3.17 27.26
N ALA A 37 -21.74 3.33 27.08
CA ALA A 37 -22.52 4.35 27.79
C ALA A 37 -22.61 4.07 29.30
N ASN A 38 -22.66 2.79 29.69
CA ASN A 38 -22.71 2.38 31.09
C ASN A 38 -21.35 2.44 31.79
N ILE A 39 -20.26 2.21 31.05
CA ILE A 39 -18.91 2.43 31.58
C ILE A 39 -18.73 3.94 31.62
N LYS A 40 -18.67 4.51 32.83
CA LYS A 40 -18.26 5.91 33.05
C LYS A 40 -16.78 6.07 32.66
N LEU A 41 -16.48 6.01 31.36
CA LEU A 41 -15.16 6.29 30.83
C LEU A 41 -14.97 7.80 30.96
N PRO A 42 -14.01 8.26 31.78
CA PRO A 42 -13.81 9.69 32.01
C PRO A 42 -13.55 10.46 30.72
N PHE A 43 -13.05 9.77 29.68
CA PHE A 43 -12.64 10.36 28.41
C PHE A 43 -13.74 10.41 27.34
N VAL A 44 -14.84 9.66 27.47
CA VAL A 44 -15.87 9.60 26.41
C VAL A 44 -16.69 10.89 26.34
N GLY A 45 -16.83 11.60 27.48
CA GLY A 45 -17.42 12.95 27.50
C GLY A 45 -16.46 14.04 27.01
N GLU A 46 -15.15 13.83 27.16
CA GLU A 46 -14.12 14.82 26.81
C GLU A 46 -13.79 14.78 25.31
N ILE A 47 -13.86 13.61 24.67
CA ILE A 47 -13.75 13.46 23.22
C ILE A 47 -15.12 13.73 22.62
N THR A 48 -15.54 14.99 22.62
CA THR A 48 -16.64 15.40 21.74
C THR A 48 -16.22 15.11 20.30
N PHE A 49 -16.99 14.26 19.61
CA PHE A 49 -16.75 13.93 18.19
C PHE A 49 -16.68 15.25 17.40
N GLY A 50 -15.48 15.65 16.96
CA GLY A 50 -15.26 16.87 16.19
C GLY A 50 -14.84 18.13 16.96
N GLY A 51 -14.59 18.05 18.28
CA GLY A 51 -14.08 19.19 19.06
C GLY A 51 -12.56 19.36 18.93
N PRO A 52 -12.02 20.58 18.71
CA PRO A 52 -10.58 20.79 18.76
C PRO A 52 -10.09 20.65 20.21
N VAL A 53 -9.33 19.58 20.48
CA VAL A 53 -8.65 19.41 21.77
C VAL A 53 -7.51 20.42 21.83
N LYS A 54 -7.52 21.30 22.85
CA LYS A 54 -6.43 22.25 23.09
C LYS A 54 -5.21 21.50 23.61
N LEU A 55 -4.36 21.04 22.69
CA LEU A 55 -3.07 20.46 23.02
C LEU A 55 -2.09 21.56 23.43
N THR A 56 -1.19 21.24 24.37
CA THR A 56 -0.09 22.13 24.71
C THR A 56 0.88 22.22 23.53
N THR A 57 1.28 23.45 23.18
CA THR A 57 2.23 23.68 22.08
C THR A 57 3.63 23.28 22.53
N CYS A 58 4.13 22.16 22.04
CA CYS A 58 5.51 21.73 22.22
C CYS A 58 6.35 22.15 21.02
N LYS A 59 7.54 22.71 21.25
CA LYS A 59 8.50 22.99 20.17
C LYS A 59 9.01 21.66 19.62
N THR A 60 8.58 21.30 18.42
CA THR A 60 9.13 20.14 17.72
C THR A 60 10.46 20.57 17.09
N ILE A 61 11.56 20.13 17.67
CA ILE A 61 12.88 20.29 17.05
C ILE A 61 12.94 19.23 15.94
N LYS A 62 12.83 19.67 14.68
CA LYS A 62 13.03 18.80 13.52
C LYS A 62 14.51 18.85 13.16
N ASP A 63 15.30 17.96 13.76
CA ASP A 63 16.70 17.77 13.41
C ASP A 63 16.83 17.01 12.08
N GLY A 64 16.38 17.64 11.01
CA GLY A 64 16.56 17.17 9.64
C GLY A 64 17.69 17.93 8.99
N LEU A 65 18.89 17.34 8.94
CA LEU A 65 19.96 17.88 8.10
C LEU A 65 19.59 17.67 6.63
N LEU A 66 19.55 18.77 5.87
CA LEU A 66 19.45 18.69 4.42
C LEU A 66 20.75 18.12 3.84
N PRO A 67 20.68 17.37 2.73
CA PRO A 67 21.88 16.85 2.09
C PRO A 67 22.79 18.01 1.65
N SER A 68 24.11 17.80 1.75
CA SER A 68 25.09 18.78 1.29
C SER A 68 25.02 18.93 -0.23
N ALA A 69 25.46 20.09 -0.74
CA ALA A 69 25.55 20.32 -2.18
C ALA A 69 26.46 19.28 -2.87
N GLU A 70 27.50 18.80 -2.18
CA GLU A 70 28.40 17.76 -2.66
C GLU A 70 27.70 16.40 -2.78
N ALA A 71 26.90 16.02 -1.79
CA ALA A 71 26.13 14.77 -1.84
C ALA A 71 25.14 14.77 -3.01
N ILE A 72 24.43 15.88 -3.22
CA ILE A 72 23.49 16.04 -4.35
C ILE A 72 24.23 15.93 -5.70
N ARG A 73 25.42 16.52 -5.80
CA ARG A 73 26.22 16.44 -7.03
C ARG A 73 26.69 15.01 -7.32
N LEU A 74 27.16 14.31 -6.31
CA LEU A 74 27.61 12.92 -6.43
C LEU A 74 26.47 12.01 -6.89
N GLU A 75 25.29 12.13 -6.28
CA GLU A 75 24.10 11.38 -6.69
C GLU A 75 23.73 11.67 -8.15
N ARG A 76 23.74 12.94 -8.57
CA ARG A 76 23.46 13.31 -9.96
C ARG A 76 24.46 12.69 -10.94
N GLU A 77 25.75 12.69 -10.61
CA GLU A 77 26.78 12.08 -11.45
C GLU A 77 26.60 10.56 -11.56
N TYR A 78 26.21 9.92 -10.46
CA TYR A 78 25.91 8.49 -10.44
C TYR A 78 24.69 8.16 -11.32
N GLU A 79 23.59 8.90 -11.16
CA GLU A 79 22.37 8.72 -11.96
C GLU A 79 22.62 8.95 -13.45
N LEU A 80 23.43 9.95 -13.80
CA LEU A 80 23.78 10.21 -15.20
C LEU A 80 24.57 9.05 -15.82
N LYS A 81 25.48 8.43 -15.07
CA LYS A 81 26.20 7.22 -15.52
C LYS A 81 25.24 6.04 -15.68
N HIS A 82 24.29 5.87 -14.76
CA HIS A 82 23.30 4.80 -14.81
C HIS A 82 22.40 4.94 -16.04
N LEU A 83 21.86 6.15 -16.29
CA LEU A 83 21.02 6.43 -17.45
C LEU A 83 21.75 6.23 -18.77
N ASN A 84 23.01 6.66 -18.87
CA ASN A 84 23.81 6.42 -20.07
C ASN A 84 24.00 4.92 -20.34
N LYS A 85 24.23 4.12 -19.29
CA LYS A 85 24.32 2.66 -19.44
C LYS A 85 23.01 2.07 -19.96
N LEU A 86 21.88 2.45 -19.38
CA LEU A 86 20.55 1.98 -19.81
C LEU A 86 20.27 2.32 -21.28
N LYS A 87 20.57 3.56 -21.69
CA LYS A 87 20.39 4.01 -23.08
C LYS A 87 21.24 3.20 -24.06
N CYS A 88 22.47 2.86 -23.68
CA CYS A 88 23.30 1.98 -24.51
C CYS A 88 22.72 0.58 -24.67
N GLU A 89 22.15 -0.01 -23.61
CA GLU A 89 21.50 -1.32 -23.70
C GLU A 89 20.20 -1.26 -24.52
N GLU A 90 19.42 -0.19 -24.37
CA GLU A 90 18.22 0.06 -25.17
C GLU A 90 18.56 0.13 -26.65
N ASN A 91 19.53 0.98 -27.04
CA ASN A 91 20.00 1.08 -28.43
C ASN A 91 20.48 -0.27 -28.98
N ARG A 92 21.27 -1.04 -28.21
CA ARG A 92 21.70 -2.38 -28.64
C ARG A 92 20.53 -3.33 -28.84
N SER A 93 19.52 -3.24 -27.97
CA SER A 93 18.32 -4.07 -28.07
C SER A 93 17.51 -3.72 -29.32
N GLU A 94 17.41 -2.43 -29.67
CA GLU A 94 16.75 -1.96 -30.89
C GLU A 94 17.51 -2.41 -32.14
N GLU A 95 18.84 -2.25 -32.15
CA GLU A 95 19.71 -2.74 -33.23
C GLU A 95 19.57 -4.25 -33.43
N LEU A 96 19.56 -5.03 -32.34
CA LEU A 96 19.34 -6.47 -32.40
C LEU A 96 17.95 -6.81 -32.92
N GLN A 97 16.90 -6.10 -32.48
CA GLN A 97 15.55 -6.32 -32.98
C GLN A 97 15.43 -6.02 -34.48
N LEU A 98 16.04 -4.94 -34.96
CA LEU A 98 16.09 -4.60 -36.38
C LEU A 98 16.85 -5.67 -37.17
N PHE A 99 18.05 -6.05 -36.70
CA PHE A 99 18.84 -7.11 -37.31
C PHE A 99 18.09 -8.44 -37.40
N LEU A 100 17.36 -8.82 -36.35
CA LEU A 100 16.56 -10.04 -36.31
C LEU A 100 15.32 -9.97 -37.21
N ARG A 101 14.73 -8.78 -37.42
CA ARG A 101 13.61 -8.57 -38.36
C ARG A 101 14.07 -8.64 -39.82
N ASP A 102 15.23 -8.05 -40.13
CA ASP A 102 15.81 -8.03 -41.47
C ASP A 102 16.31 -9.41 -41.90
N ARG A 103 16.69 -10.24 -40.93
CA ARG A 103 16.91 -11.67 -41.17
C ARG A 103 15.57 -12.30 -41.48
N GLN A 104 15.37 -12.71 -42.74
CA GLN A 104 14.32 -13.66 -43.09
C GLN A 104 14.50 -14.86 -42.17
N ALA A 105 13.65 -14.96 -41.14
CA ALA A 105 13.56 -16.14 -40.31
C ALA A 105 13.20 -17.27 -41.28
N GLY A 106 14.21 -18.02 -41.71
CA GLY A 106 14.05 -19.11 -42.66
C GLY A 106 12.89 -19.94 -42.17
N LEU A 107 11.85 -20.00 -43.01
CA LEU A 107 10.57 -20.67 -42.79
C LEU A 107 10.75 -21.74 -41.70
N ARG A 108 10.26 -21.46 -40.48
CA ARG A 108 10.18 -22.51 -39.47
C ARG A 108 9.46 -23.66 -40.16
N ARG A 109 10.18 -24.74 -40.44
CA ARG A 109 9.57 -25.92 -41.04
C ARG A 109 8.46 -26.33 -40.10
N PRO A 110 7.21 -26.47 -40.57
CA PRO A 110 6.16 -27.00 -39.71
C PRO A 110 6.65 -28.34 -39.17
N LEU A 111 6.44 -28.56 -37.86
CA LEU A 111 6.72 -29.84 -37.25
C LEU A 111 5.96 -30.92 -38.03
N PRO A 112 6.62 -32.02 -38.43
CA PRO A 112 5.93 -33.11 -39.12
C PRO A 112 4.83 -33.72 -38.21
N PRO A 113 3.77 -34.29 -38.81
CA PRO A 113 2.63 -34.84 -38.08
C PRO A 113 3.00 -36.00 -37.16
#